data_AF-A0A2S8BGI0-F1
#
_entry.id   AF-A0A2S8BGI0-F1
#
_cell.length_a   1.000
_cell.length_b   1.000
_cell.length_c   1.000
_cell.angle_alpha   90.00
_cell.angle_beta   90.00
_cell.angle_gamma   90.00
#
_symmetry.space_group_name_H-M   'P 1'
#
loop_
_entity.id
_entity.type
_entity.pdbx_description
1 polymer ?
#
loop_
_entity_poly.entity_id
_entity_poly.type
_entity_poly.pdbx_seq_one_letter_code
_entity_poly.pdbx_strand_id
1 'polypeptide(L)' 'MFWSYRVARRWVVSLPAYLAFGMRVADTATPLLLRRNGVRYRRQGFDNSTAVSVRDSHGVFAVSWDLDV' A
#
# COMPACT_ATOMS: atom_id res chain seq x y z
N MET A 1 5.41 22.20 -5.46
CA MET A 1 5.37 20.76 -5.11
C MET A 1 3.96 20.37 -4.65
N PHE A 2 3.02 20.12 -5.58
CA PHE A 2 1.66 19.65 -5.24
C PHE A 2 1.35 18.24 -5.74
N TRP A 3 2.30 17.62 -6.46
CA TRP A 3 2.13 16.31 -7.08
C TRP A 3 2.23 15.15 -6.06
N SER A 4 3.00 15.34 -4.97
CA SER A 4 3.18 14.31 -3.92
C SER A 4 1.95 14.10 -3.03
N TYR A 5 1.06 15.07 -2.84
CA TYR A 5 -0.01 14.96 -1.83
C TYR A 5 -1.18 14.05 -2.24
N ARG A 6 -1.59 14.07 -3.52
CA ARG A 6 -2.62 13.15 -4.04
C ARG A 6 -2.09 11.72 -4.14
N VAL A 7 -0.82 11.58 -4.53
CA VAL A 7 -0.12 10.30 -4.62
C VAL A 7 0.03 9.71 -3.22
N ALA A 8 0.55 10.49 -2.27
CA ALA A 8 0.64 10.11 -0.85
C ALA A 8 -0.72 9.73 -0.26
N ARG A 9 -1.79 10.53 -0.43
CA ARG A 9 -3.13 10.15 0.06
C ARG A 9 -3.64 8.83 -0.53
N ARG A 10 -3.35 8.57 -1.81
CA ARG A 10 -3.73 7.31 -2.45
C ARG A 10 -3.00 6.12 -1.82
N TRP A 11 -1.76 6.31 -1.36
CA TRP A 11 -0.97 5.33 -0.62
C TRP A 11 -1.43 5.17 0.82
N VAL A 12 -1.62 6.29 1.53
CA VAL A 12 -1.96 6.36 2.96
C VAL A 12 -3.24 5.62 3.29
N VAL A 13 -4.21 5.50 2.38
CA VAL A 13 -5.43 4.69 2.65
C VAL A 13 -5.28 3.24 2.18
N SER A 14 -4.53 3.00 1.11
CA SER A 14 -4.45 1.68 0.49
C SER A 14 -3.48 0.74 1.22
N LEU A 15 -2.37 1.28 1.75
CA LEU A 15 -1.34 0.50 2.43
C LEU A 15 -1.75 0.00 3.81
N PRO A 16 -2.32 0.82 4.71
CA PRO A 16 -2.81 0.31 5.99
C PRO A 16 -3.89 -0.75 5.80
N ALA A 17 -4.79 -0.56 4.83
CA ALA A 17 -5.75 -1.60 4.46
C ALA A 17 -5.04 -2.87 3.96
N TYR A 18 -4.06 -2.75 3.07
CA TYR A 18 -3.30 -3.90 2.58
C TYR A 18 -2.57 -4.65 3.71
N LEU A 19 -2.00 -3.92 4.67
CA LEU A 19 -1.33 -4.47 5.85
C LEU A 19 -2.34 -5.14 6.80
N ALA A 20 -3.44 -4.47 7.13
CA ALA A 20 -4.49 -4.96 8.01
C ALA A 20 -5.16 -6.24 7.46
N PHE A 21 -5.27 -6.38 6.14
CA PHE A 21 -5.78 -7.59 5.48
C PHE A 21 -4.69 -8.63 5.16
N GLY A 22 -3.56 -8.59 5.87
CA GLY A 22 -2.51 -9.62 5.79
C GLY A 22 -1.84 -9.70 4.42
N MET A 23 -1.70 -8.56 3.73
CA MET A 23 -1.09 -8.45 2.40
C MET A 23 -1.83 -9.23 1.30
N ARG A 24 -3.10 -9.58 1.52
CA ARG A 24 -3.91 -10.30 0.55
C ARG A 24 -4.61 -9.32 -0.39
N VAL A 25 -4.19 -9.35 -1.65
CA VAL A 25 -4.74 -8.50 -2.72
C VAL A 25 -6.27 -8.61 -2.84
N ALA A 26 -6.83 -9.81 -2.67
CA ALA A 26 -8.26 -10.03 -2.76
C ALA A 26 -9.01 -9.39 -1.57
N ASP A 27 -8.48 -9.56 -0.36
CA ASP A 27 -9.11 -9.09 0.88
C ASP A 27 -8.96 -7.56 1.03
N THR A 28 -7.96 -6.98 0.40
CA THR A 28 -7.76 -5.51 0.32
C THR A 28 -8.63 -4.85 -0.77
N ALA A 29 -8.92 -5.58 -1.85
CA ALA A 29 -9.64 -5.04 -3.01
C ALA A 29 -11.10 -4.69 -2.68
N THR A 30 -11.79 -5.57 -1.96
CA THR A 30 -13.19 -5.41 -1.57
C THR A 30 -13.47 -4.16 -0.72
N PRO A 31 -12.78 -3.92 0.41
CA PRO A 31 -13.01 -2.75 1.27
C PRO A 31 -12.57 -1.44 0.63
N LEU A 32 -11.60 -1.46 -0.28
CA LEU A 32 -11.18 -0.26 -1.03
C LEU A 32 -12.01 0.00 -2.29
N LEU A 33 -13.01 -0.84 -2.59
CA LEU A 33 -13.79 -0.81 -3.84
C LEU A 33 -12.89 -0.79 -5.10
N LEU A 34 -11.79 -1.54 -5.05
CA LEU A 34 -10.81 -1.65 -6.13
C LEU A 34 -10.91 -2.99 -6.82
N ARG A 35 -10.57 -3.01 -8.11
CA ARG A 35 -10.20 -4.26 -8.77
C ARG A 35 -8.86 -4.76 -8.21
N ARG A 36 -8.66 -6.08 -8.16
CA ARG A 36 -7.37 -6.70 -7.77
C ARG A 36 -6.17 -6.12 -8.52
N ASN A 37 -6.32 -5.82 -9.81
CA ASN A 37 -5.27 -5.16 -10.60
C ASN A 37 -4.98 -3.73 -10.13
N GLY A 38 -5.98 -3.01 -9.64
CA GLY A 38 -5.80 -1.69 -9.04
C GLY A 38 -5.00 -1.76 -7.75
N VAL A 39 -5.21 -2.79 -6.92
CA VAL A 39 -4.41 -3.03 -5.71
C VAL A 39 -2.96 -3.41 -6.07
N ARG A 40 -2.74 -4.25 -7.08
CA ARG A 40 -1.39 -4.60 -7.57
C ARG A 40 -0.65 -3.39 -8.13
N TYR A 41 -1.30 -2.62 -9.00
CA TYR A 41 -0.75 -1.39 -9.58
C TYR A 41 -0.39 -0.39 -8.48
N ARG A 42 -1.26 -0.27 -7.48
CA ARG A 42 -0.96 0.51 -6.29
C ARG A 42 0.29 -0.07 -5.60
N ARG A 43 0.28 -1.30 -5.10
CA ARG A 43 1.46 -1.84 -4.40
C ARG A 43 2.78 -1.63 -5.16
N GLN A 44 2.79 -1.89 -6.46
CA GLN A 44 3.98 -1.68 -7.30
C GLN A 44 4.40 -0.20 -7.41
N GLY A 45 3.44 0.72 -7.47
CA GLY A 45 3.74 2.16 -7.44
C GLY A 45 4.31 2.61 -6.10
N PHE A 46 3.90 1.99 -4.98
CA PHE A 46 4.53 2.21 -3.69
C PHE A 46 5.97 1.67 -3.69
N ASP A 47 6.15 0.39 -4.04
CA ASP A 47 7.47 -0.27 -4.07
C ASP A 47 8.48 0.55 -4.89
N ASN A 48 8.07 1.07 -6.05
CA ASN A 48 8.91 1.91 -6.90
C ASN A 48 9.21 3.30 -6.31
N SER A 49 8.32 3.86 -5.50
CA SER A 49 8.44 5.21 -4.94
C SER A 49 9.25 5.27 -3.65
N THR A 50 9.24 4.20 -2.85
CA THR A 50 9.96 4.10 -1.58
C THR A 50 11.18 3.20 -1.67
N ALA A 51 11.37 2.47 -2.78
CA ALA A 51 12.35 1.40 -2.91
C ALA A 51 12.20 0.29 -1.83
N VAL A 52 11.03 0.21 -1.19
CA VAL A 52 10.70 -0.77 -0.16
C VAL A 52 9.60 -1.69 -0.65
N SER A 53 9.89 -2.99 -0.70
CA SER A 53 8.94 -4.02 -1.14
C SER A 53 8.01 -4.42 0.00
N VAL A 54 6.71 -4.12 -0.14
CA VAL A 54 5.65 -4.63 0.79
C VAL A 54 5.16 -6.05 0.40
N ARG A 55 5.95 -6.78 -0.40
CA ARG A 55 5.80 -8.23 -0.57
C ARG A 55 6.61 -9.00 0.46
N ASP A 56 7.66 -8.38 0.97
CA ASP A 56 8.59 -8.97 1.92
C ASP A 56 8.22 -8.54 3.33
N SER A 57 8.29 -9.46 4.27
CA SER A 57 8.00 -9.19 5.68
C SER A 57 8.85 -8.04 6.23
N HIS A 58 10.12 -7.94 5.82
CA HIS A 58 10.99 -6.82 6.20
C HIS A 58 10.49 -5.45 5.73
N GLY A 59 10.04 -5.34 4.48
CA GLY A 59 9.50 -4.08 3.97
C GLY A 59 8.15 -3.74 4.58
N VAL A 60 7.36 -4.75 4.91
CA VAL A 60 6.11 -4.59 5.67
C VAL A 60 6.37 -4.05 7.07
N PHE A 61 7.33 -4.60 7.80
CA PHE A 61 7.69 -4.12 9.14
C PHE A 61 8.19 -2.68 9.13
N ALA A 62 9.04 -2.32 8.16
CA ALA A 62 9.52 -0.94 8.03
C ALA A 62 8.37 0.04 7.78
N VAL A 63 7.41 -0.35 6.95
CA VAL A 63 6.27 0.50 6.58
C VAL A 63 5.20 0.54 7.67
N SER A 64 4.95 -0.55 8.38
CA SER A 64 4.02 -0.56 9.53
C SER A 64 4.55 0.28 10.68
N TRP A 65 5.87 0.25 10.90
CA TRP A 65 6.53 1.08 11.92
C TRP A 65 6.39 2.57 11.64
N ASP A 66 6.53 2.98 10.37
CA ASP A 66 6.33 4.38 9.96
C ASP A 66 4.86 4.82 9.93
N LEU A 67 3.92 3.87 9.79
CA LEU A 67 2.49 4.16 9.75
C LEU A 67 1.79 4.11 11.11
N ASP A 68 2.47 3.65 12.17
CA ASP A 68 1.91 3.45 13.52
C ASP A 68 0.62 2.59 13.49
N VAL A 69 0.65 1.51 12.68
CA VAL A 69 -0.48 0.57 12.42
C VAL A 69 -0.27 -0.75 13.15
#